data_AF-A0A9E6ZPV4-F1
#
_entry.id   AF-A0A9E6ZPV4-F1
#
_cell.length_a   1.000
_cell.length_b   1.000
_cell.length_c   1.000
_cell.angle_alpha   90.00
_cell.angle_beta   90.00
_cell.angle_gamma   90.00
#
_symmetry.space_group_name_H-M   'P 1'
#
loop_
_entity.id
_entity.type
_entity.pdbx_description
1 polymer ?
#
loop_
_entity_poly.entity_id
_entity_poly.type
_entity_poly.pdbx_seq_one_letter_code
_entity_poly.pdbx_strand_id
1 'polypeptide(L)'
;MKLIFNKSGLGKSELKATLGFLDGDFSYQNIEPDIKINTPYLVDLIGKDIYEKIQDYYENEPNIIDVTDKQNHIDALKYMQIYTASMAYIDYAPNNDLQHTNAGRTFKSEENDKIPWDWQVNADNSAIKKRAYKALDLLFILLDKSGWTEWTGSDAYKKANALVIKNTNQFDAVFPINKSGQLFYRLVPFMDDIEKYEIQPILKPEKLTELKEIDSPDKNQKILINLCHKVIAHLSLGKAYKAFPVEMFPEGLIYNENTRMRSEARAEVMQFLNTEGQNYLKKLEYEFEKQNQTFNTINTTPSLEDGKPYVNL
;
A
#
# COMPACT_ATOMS: atom_id res chain seq x y z
N MET A 1 -24.01 1.23 -9.72
CA MET A 1 -23.50 0.85 -8.38
C MET A 1 -24.23 1.70 -7.37
N LYS A 2 -24.77 1.08 -6.30
CA LYS A 2 -25.44 1.82 -5.22
C LYS A 2 -24.40 2.50 -4.34
N LEU A 3 -24.75 3.64 -3.78
CA LEU A 3 -23.84 4.43 -2.94
C LEU A 3 -23.99 4.03 -1.47
N ILE A 4 -22.90 4.11 -0.71
CA ILE A 4 -22.87 4.02 0.76
C ILE A 4 -23.18 5.37 1.42
N PHE A 5 -24.03 6.18 0.78
CA PHE A 5 -24.46 7.49 1.24
C PHE A 5 -25.92 7.74 0.82
N ASN A 6 -26.56 8.68 1.50
CA ASN A 6 -27.90 9.17 1.27
C ASN A 6 -29.04 8.19 1.57
N LYS A 7 -28.85 7.30 2.55
CA LYS A 7 -29.93 6.44 3.05
C LYS A 7 -31.09 7.30 3.55
N SER A 8 -32.29 7.01 3.04
CA SER A 8 -33.52 7.73 3.39
C SER A 8 -33.46 9.25 3.18
N GLY A 9 -32.60 9.74 2.26
CA GLY A 9 -32.46 11.18 2.00
C GLY A 9 -31.61 11.93 3.04
N LEU A 10 -30.88 11.21 3.92
CA LEU A 10 -30.09 11.80 5.01
C LEU A 10 -28.62 12.07 4.64
N GLY A 11 -28.28 12.14 3.34
CA GLY A 11 -26.90 12.23 2.87
C GLY A 11 -26.13 13.44 3.42
N LYS A 12 -26.84 14.54 3.69
CA LYS A 12 -26.28 15.72 4.35
C LYS A 12 -25.76 15.41 5.76
N SER A 13 -26.59 14.77 6.59
CA SER A 13 -26.26 14.41 7.96
C SER A 13 -25.10 13.42 7.99
N GLU A 14 -25.10 12.46 7.06
CA GLU A 14 -24.02 11.47 6.92
C GLU A 14 -22.70 12.11 6.51
N LEU A 15 -22.71 13.03 5.53
CA LEU A 15 -21.50 13.76 5.13
C LEU A 15 -20.95 14.62 6.27
N LYS A 16 -21.81 15.34 6.99
CA LYS A 16 -21.40 16.13 8.16
C LYS A 16 -20.82 15.22 9.25
N ALA A 17 -21.43 14.08 9.53
CA ALA A 17 -20.92 13.11 10.50
C ALA A 17 -19.58 12.49 10.06
N THR A 18 -19.40 12.29 8.75
CA THR A 18 -18.20 11.66 8.17
C THR A 18 -17.00 12.62 8.15
N LEU A 19 -17.20 13.83 7.62
CA LEU A 19 -16.12 14.81 7.40
C LEU A 19 -15.95 15.76 8.58
N GLY A 20 -17.04 16.15 9.26
CA GLY A 20 -17.02 17.00 10.46
C GLY A 20 -16.79 18.49 10.19
N PHE A 21 -15.99 18.85 9.19
CA PHE A 21 -15.65 20.25 8.87
C PHE A 21 -16.64 20.96 7.94
N LEU A 22 -17.52 20.24 7.24
CA LEU A 22 -18.54 20.84 6.37
C LEU A 22 -19.57 21.62 7.18
N ASP A 23 -20.15 22.68 6.63
CA ASP A 23 -21.20 23.42 7.34
C ASP A 23 -22.52 22.65 7.42
N GLY A 24 -23.33 23.05 8.41
CA GLY A 24 -24.62 22.44 8.70
C GLY A 24 -25.68 22.70 7.63
N ASP A 25 -25.43 23.53 6.62
CA ASP A 25 -26.30 23.85 5.48
C ASP A 25 -25.83 23.26 4.14
N PHE A 26 -24.68 22.57 4.12
CA PHE A 26 -24.11 21.96 2.93
C PHE A 26 -25.08 21.01 2.20
N SER A 27 -25.14 21.10 0.87
CA SER A 27 -26.04 20.30 0.03
C SER A 27 -25.37 19.02 -0.47
N TYR A 28 -25.94 17.86 -0.11
CA TYR A 28 -25.48 16.55 -0.62
C TYR A 28 -25.56 16.46 -2.15
N GLN A 29 -26.58 17.06 -2.77
CA GLN A 29 -26.80 16.99 -4.22
C GLN A 29 -25.63 17.57 -5.02
N ASN A 30 -24.89 18.52 -4.44
CA ASN A 30 -23.79 19.18 -5.12
C ASN A 30 -22.54 18.27 -5.23
N ILE A 31 -22.28 17.45 -4.21
CA ILE A 31 -21.11 16.56 -4.14
C ILE A 31 -21.43 15.11 -4.57
N GLU A 32 -22.71 14.75 -4.67
CA GLU A 32 -23.14 13.42 -5.11
C GLU A 32 -22.47 12.94 -6.41
N PRO A 33 -22.29 13.78 -7.46
CA PRO A 33 -21.57 13.37 -8.67
C PRO A 33 -20.13 12.94 -8.39
N ASP A 34 -19.41 13.69 -7.56
CA ASP A 34 -18.02 13.39 -7.20
C ASP A 34 -17.93 12.13 -6.31
N ILE A 35 -18.92 11.88 -5.45
CA ILE A 35 -19.04 10.61 -4.71
C ILE A 35 -19.22 9.43 -5.67
N LYS A 36 -20.06 9.57 -6.71
CA LYS A 36 -20.26 8.53 -7.73
C LYS A 36 -18.98 8.26 -8.51
N ILE A 37 -18.23 9.29 -8.86
CA ILE A 37 -16.95 9.17 -9.58
C ILE A 37 -15.88 8.51 -8.70
N ASN A 38 -15.86 8.82 -7.40
CA ASN A 38 -14.85 8.30 -6.48
C ASN A 38 -15.14 6.89 -5.95
N THR A 39 -16.39 6.42 -6.05
CA THR A 39 -16.78 5.09 -5.58
C THR A 39 -16.05 3.95 -6.32
N PRO A 40 -15.97 3.92 -7.66
CA PRO A 40 -15.20 2.90 -8.39
C PRO A 40 -13.73 2.79 -7.97
N TYR A 41 -13.05 3.92 -7.70
CA TYR A 41 -11.66 3.86 -7.26
C TYR A 41 -11.47 3.15 -5.92
N LEU A 42 -12.43 3.28 -5.00
CA LEU A 42 -12.43 2.49 -3.77
C LEU A 42 -12.66 1.01 -4.08
N VAL A 43 -13.64 0.69 -4.93
CA VAL A 43 -13.98 -0.69 -5.31
C VAL A 43 -12.80 -1.41 -5.96
N ASP A 44 -12.04 -0.74 -6.82
CA ASP A 44 -10.84 -1.30 -7.44
C ASP A 44 -9.76 -1.67 -6.42
N LEU A 45 -9.73 -1.00 -5.26
CA LEU A 45 -8.75 -1.26 -4.20
C LEU A 45 -9.15 -2.41 -3.28
N ILE A 46 -10.43 -2.54 -2.92
CA ILE A 46 -10.92 -3.52 -1.93
C ILE A 46 -11.60 -4.74 -2.56
N GLY A 47 -11.98 -4.65 -3.84
CA GLY A 47 -12.80 -5.64 -4.54
C GLY A 47 -14.29 -5.35 -4.46
N LYS A 48 -15.00 -5.75 -5.52
CA LYS A 48 -16.44 -5.54 -5.67
C LYS A 48 -17.26 -6.24 -4.57
N ASP A 49 -16.91 -7.49 -4.25
CA ASP A 49 -17.67 -8.30 -3.29
C ASP A 49 -17.67 -7.68 -1.88
N ILE A 50 -16.55 -7.09 -1.47
CA ILE A 50 -16.45 -6.38 -0.19
C ILE A 50 -17.29 -5.11 -0.19
N TYR A 51 -17.28 -4.36 -1.28
CA TYR A 51 -18.12 -3.18 -1.39
C TYR A 51 -19.61 -3.54 -1.33
N GLU A 52 -20.04 -4.56 -2.07
CA GLU A 52 -21.43 -5.04 -2.07
C GLU A 52 -21.85 -5.54 -0.68
N LYS A 53 -20.99 -6.30 0.01
CA LYS A 53 -21.22 -6.73 1.40
C LYS A 53 -21.51 -5.57 2.35
N ILE A 54 -20.68 -4.52 2.31
CA ILE A 54 -20.84 -3.34 3.18
C ILE A 54 -22.02 -2.47 2.73
N GLN A 55 -22.28 -2.40 1.43
CA GLN A 55 -23.44 -1.71 0.88
C GLN A 55 -24.75 -2.38 1.33
N ASP A 56 -24.82 -3.70 1.34
CA ASP A 56 -25.97 -4.46 1.83
C ASP A 56 -26.18 -4.25 3.33
N TYR A 57 -25.09 -4.22 4.10
CA TYR A 57 -25.13 -3.86 5.52
C TYR A 57 -25.68 -2.44 5.73
N TYR A 58 -25.21 -1.48 4.92
CA TYR A 58 -25.66 -0.09 4.98
C TYR A 58 -27.14 0.06 4.66
N GLU A 59 -27.67 -0.62 3.64
CA GLU A 59 -29.08 -0.53 3.27
C GLU A 59 -30.00 -1.24 4.27
N ASN A 60 -29.67 -2.48 4.61
CA ASN A 60 -30.62 -3.39 5.28
C ASN A 60 -30.40 -3.51 6.79
N GLU A 61 -29.23 -3.10 7.31
CA GLU A 61 -28.84 -3.28 8.72
C GLU A 61 -29.19 -4.69 9.25
N PRO A 62 -28.64 -5.75 8.62
CA PRO A 62 -28.97 -7.11 9.00
C PRO A 62 -28.65 -7.35 10.48
N ASN A 63 -29.45 -8.22 11.13
CA ASN A 63 -29.25 -8.57 12.52
C ASN A 63 -28.06 -9.53 12.66
N ILE A 64 -26.85 -8.97 12.75
CA ILE A 64 -25.62 -9.72 12.99
C ILE A 64 -25.54 -10.04 14.49
N ILE A 65 -25.58 -11.33 14.82
CA ILE A 65 -25.56 -11.84 16.20
C ILE A 65 -24.17 -11.65 16.84
N ASP A 66 -23.11 -11.86 16.05
CA ASP A 66 -21.74 -11.66 16.52
C ASP A 66 -21.43 -10.16 16.65
N VAL A 67 -21.17 -9.74 17.88
CA VAL A 67 -20.85 -8.35 18.22
C VAL A 67 -19.56 -7.89 17.54
N THR A 68 -18.55 -8.75 17.42
CA THR A 68 -17.29 -8.41 16.78
C THR A 68 -17.46 -8.25 15.27
N ASP A 69 -18.17 -9.18 14.63
CA ASP A 69 -18.43 -9.06 13.19
C ASP A 69 -19.33 -7.86 12.87
N LYS A 70 -20.32 -7.57 13.72
CA LYS A 70 -21.14 -6.35 13.59
C LYS A 70 -20.28 -5.09 13.69
N GLN A 71 -19.36 -5.04 14.65
CA GLN A 71 -18.45 -3.90 14.80
C GLN A 71 -17.53 -3.76 13.57
N ASN A 72 -17.04 -4.88 13.01
CA ASN A 72 -16.23 -4.87 11.79
C ASN A 72 -17.01 -4.26 10.60
N HIS A 73 -18.30 -4.57 10.44
CA HIS A 73 -19.14 -3.98 9.40
C HIS A 73 -19.31 -2.46 9.60
N ILE A 74 -19.55 -2.01 10.85
CA ILE A 74 -19.68 -0.59 11.19
C ILE A 74 -18.39 0.16 10.88
N ASP A 75 -17.25 -0.36 11.33
CA ASP A 75 -15.96 0.28 11.14
C ASP A 75 -15.54 0.28 9.67
N ALA A 76 -15.76 -0.83 8.94
CA ALA A 76 -15.52 -0.89 7.51
C ALA A 76 -16.35 0.15 6.74
N LEU A 77 -17.66 0.24 7.01
CA LEU A 77 -18.54 1.25 6.43
C LEU A 77 -18.00 2.67 6.68
N LYS A 78 -17.65 2.96 7.95
CA LYS A 78 -17.12 4.27 8.33
C LYS A 78 -15.83 4.62 7.60
N TYR A 79 -14.89 3.68 7.49
CA TYR A 79 -13.63 3.92 6.78
C TYR A 79 -13.83 4.12 5.28
N MET A 80 -14.71 3.32 4.65
CA MET A 80 -15.09 3.50 3.25
C MET A 80 -15.74 4.86 3.00
N GLN A 81 -16.68 5.27 3.86
CA GLN A 81 -17.33 6.58 3.78
C GLN A 81 -16.32 7.72 3.95
N ILE A 82 -15.41 7.65 4.92
CA ILE A 82 -14.37 8.67 5.11
C ILE A 82 -13.50 8.78 3.86
N TYR A 83 -13.04 7.65 3.30
CA TYR A 83 -12.21 7.68 2.10
C TYR A 83 -12.95 8.32 0.92
N THR A 84 -14.14 7.81 0.58
CA THR A 84 -14.90 8.27 -0.59
C THR A 84 -15.35 9.73 -0.44
N ALA A 85 -15.85 10.14 0.73
CA ALA A 85 -16.27 11.53 0.96
C ALA A 85 -15.08 12.51 0.94
N SER A 86 -13.93 12.10 1.49
CA SER A 86 -12.74 12.98 1.50
C SER A 86 -12.20 13.19 0.09
N MET A 87 -12.11 12.13 -0.72
CA MET A 87 -11.67 12.25 -2.12
C MET A 87 -12.69 13.03 -2.96
N ALA A 88 -13.98 12.73 -2.80
CA ALA A 88 -15.04 13.47 -3.49
C ALA A 88 -15.02 14.97 -3.15
N TYR A 89 -14.75 15.33 -1.89
CA TYR A 89 -14.66 16.73 -1.49
C TYR A 89 -13.47 17.44 -2.15
N ILE A 90 -12.31 16.78 -2.24
CA ILE A 90 -11.13 17.37 -2.90
C ILE A 90 -11.41 17.63 -4.39
N ASP A 91 -12.14 16.74 -5.07
CA ASP A 91 -12.50 16.92 -6.48
C ASP A 91 -13.60 17.98 -6.66
N TYR A 92 -14.53 18.06 -5.71
CA TYR A 92 -15.63 19.01 -5.70
C TYR A 92 -15.20 20.45 -5.38
N ALA A 93 -14.33 20.64 -4.39
CA ALA A 93 -14.01 21.94 -3.81
C ALA A 93 -13.54 23.00 -4.84
N PRO A 94 -12.62 22.70 -5.78
CA PRO A 94 -12.20 23.67 -6.79
C PRO A 94 -13.34 24.17 -7.70
N ASN A 95 -14.35 23.33 -7.94
CA ASN A 95 -15.53 23.73 -8.72
C ASN A 95 -16.49 24.56 -7.90
N ASN A 96 -16.51 24.38 -6.58
CA ASN A 96 -17.33 25.13 -5.64
C ASN A 96 -16.73 26.49 -5.26
N ASP A 97 -15.39 26.64 -5.35
CA ASP A 97 -14.68 27.89 -5.06
C ASP A 97 -15.07 29.03 -6.05
N LEU A 98 -15.56 28.68 -7.23
CA LEU A 98 -16.02 29.62 -8.25
C LEU A 98 -17.52 29.54 -8.47
N GLN A 99 -18.15 30.69 -8.75
CA GLN A 99 -19.53 30.71 -9.22
C GLN A 99 -19.58 30.51 -10.72
N HIS A 100 -20.39 29.56 -11.18
CA HIS A 100 -20.62 29.32 -12.60
C HIS A 100 -21.96 29.95 -12.98
N THR A 101 -21.91 31.08 -13.70
CA THR A 101 -23.09 31.83 -14.13
C THR A 101 -23.22 31.83 -15.65
N ASN A 102 -24.35 32.31 -16.19
CA ASN A 102 -24.54 32.47 -17.63
C ASN A 102 -23.54 33.44 -18.29
N ALA A 103 -22.94 34.35 -17.51
CA ALA A 103 -21.89 35.26 -17.97
C ALA A 103 -20.47 34.68 -17.85
N GLY A 104 -20.34 33.43 -17.40
CA GLY A 104 -19.07 32.75 -17.17
C GLY A 104 -18.77 32.51 -15.69
N ARG A 105 -17.49 32.25 -15.39
CA ARG A 105 -17.01 31.98 -14.03
C ARG A 105 -16.73 33.30 -13.31
N THR A 106 -17.40 33.53 -12.19
CA THR A 106 -17.23 34.72 -11.36
C THR A 106 -16.73 34.37 -9.98
N PHE A 107 -16.00 35.29 -9.37
CA PHE A 107 -15.51 35.14 -8.00
C PHE A 107 -16.57 35.60 -7.01
N LYS A 108 -16.90 34.80 -6.00
CA LYS A 108 -17.80 35.21 -4.91
C LYS A 108 -16.95 35.82 -3.80
N SER A 109 -17.00 37.14 -3.67
CA SER A 109 -16.48 37.86 -2.49
C SER A 109 -17.59 38.69 -1.89
N GLU A 110 -17.90 38.49 -0.62
CA GLU A 110 -18.58 39.50 0.17
C GLU A 110 -17.55 40.51 0.69
N GLU A 111 -17.97 41.73 1.02
CA GLU A 111 -17.07 42.86 1.33
C GLU A 111 -16.17 42.61 2.56
N ASN A 112 -16.54 41.65 3.41
CA ASN A 112 -15.83 41.30 4.64
C ASN A 112 -15.14 39.92 4.64
N ASP A 113 -15.30 39.12 3.57
CA ASP A 113 -14.72 37.78 3.52
C ASP A 113 -13.27 37.81 3.04
N LYS A 114 -12.39 37.11 3.78
CA LYS A 114 -10.99 36.91 3.37
C LYS A 114 -10.86 35.60 2.61
N ILE A 115 -10.32 35.70 1.40
CA ILE A 115 -10.01 34.55 0.55
C ILE A 115 -8.81 33.80 1.14
N PRO A 116 -8.89 32.47 1.30
CA PRO A 116 -7.74 31.68 1.73
C PRO A 116 -6.61 31.79 0.69
N TRP A 117 -5.37 31.86 1.14
CA TRP A 117 -4.23 31.82 0.23
C TRP A 117 -4.05 30.41 -0.35
N ASP A 118 -3.47 30.31 -1.55
CA ASP A 118 -3.20 29.03 -2.23
C ASP A 118 -2.47 28.02 -1.34
N TRP A 119 -1.53 28.47 -0.51
CA TRP A 119 -0.80 27.57 0.40
C TRP A 119 -1.70 27.01 1.51
N GLN A 120 -2.72 27.75 1.96
CA GLN A 120 -3.69 27.28 2.95
C GLN A 120 -4.62 26.24 2.34
N VAL A 121 -5.13 26.51 1.12
CA VAL A 121 -5.96 25.56 0.36
C VAL A 121 -5.17 24.27 0.08
N ASN A 122 -3.92 24.39 -0.37
CA ASN A 122 -3.06 23.23 -0.63
C ASN A 122 -2.72 22.44 0.66
N ALA A 123 -2.51 23.13 1.78
CA ALA A 123 -2.28 22.47 3.08
C ALA A 123 -3.53 21.71 3.55
N ASP A 124 -4.72 22.31 3.41
CA ASP A 124 -5.99 21.67 3.78
C ASP A 124 -6.31 20.46 2.88
N ASN A 125 -6.19 20.61 1.56
CA ASN A 125 -6.32 19.49 0.61
C ASN A 125 -5.36 18.34 0.93
N SER A 126 -4.12 18.67 1.33
CA SER A 126 -3.14 17.66 1.76
C SER A 126 -3.58 16.96 3.06
N ALA A 127 -4.15 17.69 4.01
CA ALA A 127 -4.65 17.14 5.26
C ALA A 127 -5.87 16.22 5.04
N ILE A 128 -6.82 16.62 4.18
CA ILE A 128 -7.99 15.81 3.80
C ILE A 128 -7.55 14.52 3.11
N LYS A 129 -6.58 14.61 2.19
CA LYS A 129 -6.02 13.44 1.50
C LYS A 129 -5.32 12.48 2.46
N LYS A 130 -4.51 12.99 3.40
CA LYS A 130 -3.88 12.19 4.47
C LYS A 130 -4.92 11.47 5.32
N ARG A 131 -6.01 12.16 5.68
CA ARG A 131 -7.14 11.55 6.41
C ARG A 131 -7.77 10.40 5.63
N ALA A 132 -8.00 10.59 4.33
CA ALA A 132 -8.55 9.55 3.45
C ALA A 132 -7.64 8.31 3.41
N TYR A 133 -6.34 8.50 3.20
CA TYR A 133 -5.38 7.38 3.17
C TYR A 133 -5.28 6.67 4.50
N LYS A 134 -5.31 7.38 5.63
CA LYS A 134 -5.34 6.76 6.95
C LYS A 134 -6.60 5.92 7.18
N ALA A 135 -7.77 6.38 6.71
CA ALA A 135 -8.98 5.58 6.77
C ALA A 135 -8.87 4.30 5.93
N LEU A 136 -8.30 4.42 4.73
CA LEU A 136 -8.03 3.27 3.86
C LEU A 136 -7.02 2.28 4.48
N ASP A 137 -5.98 2.76 5.16
CA ASP A 137 -5.03 1.92 5.90
C ASP A 137 -5.73 1.13 7.01
N LEU A 138 -6.58 1.79 7.80
CA LEU A 138 -7.37 1.14 8.84
C LEU A 138 -8.36 0.12 8.26
N LEU A 139 -8.94 0.41 7.10
CA LEU A 139 -9.79 -0.53 6.38
C LEU A 139 -9.02 -1.80 6.01
N PHE A 140 -7.84 -1.69 5.39
CA PHE A 140 -7.04 -2.89 5.07
C PHE A 140 -6.64 -3.70 6.30
N ILE A 141 -6.24 -3.03 7.40
CA ILE A 141 -5.92 -3.72 8.66
C ILE A 141 -7.15 -4.47 9.20
N LEU A 142 -8.34 -3.89 9.08
CA LEU A 142 -9.59 -4.53 9.48
C LEU A 142 -9.91 -5.72 8.58
N LEU A 143 -9.81 -5.55 7.26
CA LEU A 143 -10.09 -6.61 6.28
C LEU A 143 -9.17 -7.81 6.50
N ASP A 144 -7.87 -7.59 6.69
CA ASP A 144 -6.89 -8.66 6.96
C ASP A 144 -7.18 -9.43 8.26
N LYS A 145 -7.78 -8.77 9.27
CA LYS A 145 -8.16 -9.38 10.55
C LYS A 145 -9.55 -10.01 10.56
N SER A 146 -10.44 -9.54 9.68
CA SER A 146 -11.85 -9.93 9.66
C SER A 146 -12.07 -11.40 9.31
N GLY A 147 -11.15 -12.01 8.55
CA GLY A 147 -11.32 -13.35 8.03
C GLY A 147 -12.44 -13.48 6.99
N TRP A 148 -12.94 -12.37 6.44
CA TRP A 148 -14.00 -12.39 5.44
C TRP A 148 -13.56 -13.13 4.17
N THR A 149 -14.39 -14.06 3.72
CA THR A 149 -14.15 -14.87 2.51
C THR A 149 -14.10 -14.03 1.25
N GLU A 150 -14.87 -12.94 1.22
CA GLU A 150 -14.94 -11.96 0.16
C GLU A 150 -13.61 -11.18 0.02
N TRP A 151 -12.90 -10.98 1.14
CA TRP A 151 -11.62 -10.29 1.14
C TRP A 151 -10.50 -11.21 0.70
N THR A 152 -10.41 -12.39 1.32
CA THR A 152 -9.41 -13.41 0.97
C THR A 152 -9.60 -13.95 -0.46
N GLY A 153 -10.83 -13.90 -0.96
CA GLY A 153 -11.21 -14.21 -2.34
C GLY A 153 -10.91 -13.10 -3.35
N SER A 154 -10.62 -11.87 -2.90
CA SER A 154 -10.38 -10.73 -3.77
C SER A 154 -9.09 -10.86 -4.57
N ASP A 155 -9.07 -10.26 -5.76
CA ASP A 155 -7.86 -10.21 -6.60
C ASP A 155 -6.72 -9.46 -5.92
N ALA A 156 -7.03 -8.41 -5.16
CA ALA A 156 -6.03 -7.62 -4.43
C ALA A 156 -5.29 -8.49 -3.39
N TYR A 157 -6.04 -9.24 -2.58
CA TYR A 157 -5.48 -10.14 -1.58
C TYR A 157 -4.70 -11.30 -2.22
N LYS A 158 -5.26 -11.93 -3.25
CA LYS A 158 -4.60 -13.05 -3.97
C LYS A 158 -3.29 -12.62 -4.61
N LYS A 159 -3.24 -11.46 -5.26
CA LYS A 159 -2.02 -10.91 -5.87
C LYS A 159 -0.95 -10.63 -4.82
N ALA A 160 -1.32 -10.03 -3.68
CA ALA A 160 -0.37 -9.79 -2.60
C ALA A 160 0.15 -11.10 -1.99
N ASN A 161 -0.73 -12.07 -1.73
CA ASN A 161 -0.38 -13.34 -1.09
C ASN A 161 0.45 -14.29 -1.99
N ALA A 162 0.45 -14.07 -3.30
CA ALA A 162 1.29 -14.80 -4.26
C ALA A 162 2.77 -14.37 -4.25
N LEU A 163 3.09 -13.25 -3.60
CA LEU A 163 4.43 -12.69 -3.51
C LEU A 163 5.21 -13.23 -2.30
N VAL A 164 6.52 -12.97 -2.26
CA VAL A 164 7.38 -13.30 -1.12
C VAL A 164 7.06 -12.42 0.09
N ILE A 165 6.67 -11.16 -0.15
CA ILE A 165 6.10 -10.28 0.89
C ILE A 165 4.57 -10.28 0.74
N LYS A 166 3.89 -10.94 1.68
CA LYS A 166 2.45 -11.27 1.58
C LYS A 166 1.53 -10.23 2.20
N ASN A 167 2.03 -9.42 3.14
CA ASN A 167 1.22 -8.44 3.85
C ASN A 167 2.01 -7.21 4.28
N THR A 168 1.29 -6.17 4.68
CA THR A 168 1.85 -4.90 5.12
C THR A 168 2.81 -5.05 6.30
N ASN A 169 2.55 -5.95 7.26
CA ASN A 169 3.43 -6.12 8.43
C ASN A 169 4.79 -6.72 8.04
N GLN A 170 4.82 -7.65 7.08
CA GLN A 170 6.08 -8.20 6.55
C GLN A 170 6.88 -7.13 5.83
N PHE A 171 6.23 -6.26 5.06
CA PHE A 171 6.89 -5.14 4.40
C PHE A 171 7.44 -4.14 5.43
N ASP A 172 6.61 -3.73 6.40
CA ASP A 172 6.93 -2.76 7.44
C ASP A 172 8.10 -3.21 8.33
N ALA A 173 8.22 -4.52 8.57
CA ALA A 173 9.35 -5.10 9.30
C ALA A 173 10.69 -4.97 8.56
N VAL A 174 10.66 -4.82 7.24
CA VAL A 174 11.85 -4.69 6.38
C VAL A 174 12.19 -3.22 6.17
N PHE A 175 11.18 -2.42 5.83
CA PHE A 175 11.29 -0.98 5.66
C PHE A 175 10.06 -0.31 6.30
N PRO A 176 10.23 0.56 7.31
CA PRO A 176 9.11 1.10 8.07
C PRO A 176 8.27 2.01 7.18
N ILE A 177 7.05 1.59 6.87
CA ILE A 177 6.04 2.35 6.10
C ILE A 177 4.88 2.79 7.00
N ASN A 178 5.12 2.87 8.32
CA ASN A 178 4.12 3.18 9.34
C ASN A 178 2.84 2.32 9.21
N LYS A 179 3.00 1.06 8.81
CA LYS A 179 1.89 0.11 8.56
C LYS A 179 0.84 0.61 7.56
N SER A 180 1.27 1.37 6.55
CA SER A 180 0.37 1.87 5.50
C SER A 180 -0.02 0.77 4.51
N GLY A 181 -1.21 0.18 4.70
CA GLY A 181 -1.77 -0.83 3.82
C GLY A 181 -2.02 -0.31 2.40
N GLN A 182 -2.46 0.93 2.25
CA GLN A 182 -2.72 1.56 0.96
C GLN A 182 -1.44 1.71 0.13
N LEU A 183 -0.30 2.00 0.77
CA LEU A 183 0.99 2.06 0.08
C LEU A 183 1.41 0.64 -0.31
N PHE A 184 1.33 -0.31 0.61
CA PHE A 184 1.67 -1.71 0.35
C PHE A 184 0.91 -2.29 -0.85
N TYR A 185 -0.42 -2.19 -0.89
CA TYR A 185 -1.22 -2.73 -2.00
C TYR A 185 -0.92 -2.03 -3.34
N ARG A 186 -0.50 -0.75 -3.32
CA ARG A 186 -0.03 -0.05 -4.53
C ARG A 186 1.39 -0.47 -4.95
N LEU A 187 2.21 -0.98 -4.04
CA LEU A 187 3.53 -1.51 -4.34
C LEU A 187 3.47 -2.91 -4.94
N VAL A 188 2.39 -3.68 -4.73
CA VAL A 188 2.23 -5.06 -5.21
C VAL A 188 2.63 -5.25 -6.69
N PRO A 189 2.20 -4.42 -7.65
CA PRO A 189 2.64 -4.55 -9.04
C PRO A 189 4.16 -4.38 -9.21
N PHE A 190 4.78 -3.43 -8.50
CA PHE A 190 6.23 -3.22 -8.56
C PHE A 190 7.00 -4.37 -7.92
N MET A 191 6.46 -4.93 -6.83
CA MET A 191 7.03 -6.12 -6.17
C MET A 191 6.98 -7.33 -7.11
N ASP A 192 5.85 -7.56 -7.78
CA ASP A 192 5.70 -8.62 -8.78
C ASP A 192 6.71 -8.49 -9.93
N ASP A 193 6.90 -7.28 -10.47
CA ASP A 193 7.94 -7.02 -11.47
C ASP A 193 9.34 -7.36 -10.94
N ILE A 194 9.67 -6.94 -9.72
CA ILE A 194 11.01 -7.18 -9.14
C ILE A 194 11.23 -8.66 -8.90
N GLU A 195 10.21 -9.38 -8.41
CA GLU A 195 10.30 -10.83 -8.23
C GLU A 195 10.56 -11.55 -9.55
N LYS A 196 9.85 -11.17 -10.62
CA LYS A 196 9.96 -11.81 -11.94
C LYS A 196 11.26 -11.47 -12.68
N TYR A 197 11.68 -10.20 -12.64
CA TYR A 197 12.77 -9.71 -13.48
C TYR A 197 14.12 -9.63 -12.76
N GLU A 198 14.15 -9.48 -11.44
CA GLU A 198 15.40 -9.34 -10.67
C GLU A 198 15.72 -10.60 -9.85
N ILE A 199 14.73 -11.18 -9.16
CA ILE A 199 14.96 -12.29 -8.21
C ILE A 199 14.91 -13.66 -8.89
N GLN A 200 13.88 -13.89 -9.71
CA GLN A 200 13.67 -15.17 -10.40
C GLN A 200 14.86 -15.62 -11.27
N PRO A 201 15.60 -14.72 -11.98
CA PRO A 201 16.81 -15.13 -12.70
C PRO A 201 17.94 -15.66 -11.81
N ILE A 202 18.02 -15.21 -10.56
CA ILE A 202 19.08 -15.60 -9.61
C ILE A 202 18.72 -16.92 -8.94
N LEU A 203 17.55 -16.99 -8.30
CA LEU A 203 17.15 -18.16 -7.50
C LEU A 203 16.59 -19.30 -8.36
N LYS A 204 16.24 -19.03 -9.61
CA LYS A 204 15.43 -19.88 -10.50
C LYS A 204 13.98 -20.01 -10.01
N PRO A 205 13.02 -20.30 -10.91
CA PRO A 205 11.59 -20.33 -10.56
C PRO A 205 11.25 -21.37 -9.48
N GLU A 206 11.86 -22.56 -9.56
CA GLU A 206 11.58 -23.67 -8.65
C GLU A 206 11.92 -23.33 -7.19
N LYS A 207 13.10 -22.74 -6.96
CA LYS A 207 13.52 -22.35 -5.61
C LYS A 207 12.68 -21.20 -5.07
N LEU A 208 12.30 -20.25 -5.91
CA LEU A 208 11.46 -19.13 -5.49
C LEU A 208 10.08 -19.61 -5.04
N THR A 209 9.47 -20.55 -5.77
CA THR A 209 8.21 -21.19 -5.35
C THR A 209 8.38 -21.95 -4.05
N GLU A 210 9.46 -22.74 -3.89
CA GLU A 210 9.78 -23.43 -2.64
C GLU A 210 9.82 -22.44 -1.46
N LEU A 211 10.55 -21.32 -1.60
CA LEU A 211 10.67 -20.31 -0.55
C LEU A 211 9.34 -19.62 -0.18
N LYS A 212 8.36 -19.58 -1.10
CA LYS A 212 7.03 -18.99 -0.84
C LYS A 212 6.09 -19.93 -0.09
N GLU A 213 6.25 -21.23 -0.26
CA GLU A 213 5.38 -22.28 0.31
C GLU A 213 5.87 -22.83 1.66
N ILE A 214 7.11 -22.52 2.05
CA ILE A 214 7.68 -23.02 3.30
C ILE A 214 7.07 -22.29 4.53
N ASP A 215 6.41 -23.06 5.39
CA ASP A 215 5.89 -22.58 6.68
C ASP A 215 6.98 -22.43 7.76
N SER A 216 8.01 -23.29 7.73
CA SER A 216 9.11 -23.29 8.72
C SER A 216 10.48 -23.37 8.04
N PRO A 217 11.04 -22.22 7.61
CA PRO A 217 12.30 -22.19 6.88
C PRO A 217 13.50 -22.49 7.79
N ASP A 218 14.46 -23.23 7.25
CA ASP A 218 15.75 -23.45 7.87
C ASP A 218 16.57 -22.15 7.98
N LYS A 219 17.75 -22.21 8.62
CA LYS A 219 18.59 -21.01 8.81
C LYS A 219 19.05 -20.39 7.48
N ASN A 220 19.33 -21.21 6.47
CA ASN A 220 19.84 -20.75 5.17
C ASN A 220 18.71 -20.17 4.31
N GLN A 221 17.55 -20.83 4.29
CA GLN A 221 16.31 -20.37 3.67
C GLN A 221 15.85 -19.04 4.29
N LYS A 222 15.93 -18.88 5.61
CA LYS A 222 15.64 -17.60 6.28
C LYS A 222 16.54 -16.47 5.80
N ILE A 223 17.83 -16.74 5.57
CA ILE A 223 18.76 -15.74 5.04
C ILE A 223 18.33 -15.33 3.63
N LEU A 224 18.03 -16.29 2.76
CA LEU A 224 17.56 -16.01 1.40
C LEU A 224 16.24 -15.23 1.37
N ILE A 225 15.25 -15.62 2.19
CA ILE A 225 13.97 -14.92 2.30
C ILE A 225 14.17 -13.48 2.77
N ASN A 226 14.98 -13.27 3.82
CA ASN A 226 15.27 -11.93 4.32
C ASN A 226 15.99 -11.05 3.29
N LEU A 227 16.88 -11.63 2.47
CA LEU A 227 17.53 -10.91 1.39
C LEU A 227 16.53 -10.56 0.26
N CYS A 228 15.67 -11.50 -0.14
CA CYS A 228 14.60 -11.24 -1.10
C CYS A 228 13.69 -10.11 -0.61
N HIS A 229 13.25 -10.17 0.65
CA HIS A 229 12.45 -9.12 1.28
C HIS A 229 13.12 -7.76 1.19
N LYS A 230 14.41 -7.67 1.52
CA LYS A 230 15.17 -6.41 1.43
C LYS A 230 15.28 -5.89 0.00
N VAL A 231 15.59 -6.75 -0.98
CA VAL A 231 15.64 -6.38 -2.40
C VAL A 231 14.29 -5.81 -2.85
N ILE A 232 13.21 -6.55 -2.61
CA ILE A 232 11.86 -6.17 -3.02
C ILE A 232 11.46 -4.84 -2.38
N ALA A 233 11.64 -4.69 -1.06
CA ALA A 233 11.24 -3.49 -0.35
C ALA A 233 11.96 -2.24 -0.88
N HIS A 234 13.29 -2.29 -1.02
CA HIS A 234 14.08 -1.12 -1.44
C HIS A 234 13.83 -0.76 -2.90
N LEU A 235 13.83 -1.73 -3.81
CA LEU A 235 13.62 -1.46 -5.24
C LEU A 235 12.16 -1.05 -5.53
N SER A 236 11.17 -1.62 -4.84
CA SER A 236 9.77 -1.24 -5.02
C SER A 236 9.51 0.18 -4.52
N LEU A 237 10.10 0.57 -3.38
CA LEU A 237 10.07 1.95 -2.90
C LEU A 237 10.80 2.88 -3.87
N GLY A 238 11.95 2.50 -4.42
CA GLY A 238 12.66 3.28 -5.43
C GLY A 238 11.79 3.58 -6.66
N LYS A 239 11.04 2.59 -7.15
CA LYS A 239 10.05 2.77 -8.24
C LYS A 239 8.88 3.66 -7.80
N ALA A 240 8.33 3.45 -6.60
CA ALA A 240 7.23 4.24 -6.07
C ALA A 240 7.58 5.70 -5.86
N TYR A 241 8.77 6.00 -5.35
CA TYR A 241 9.29 7.35 -5.22
C TYR A 241 9.48 8.04 -6.57
N LYS A 242 9.47 7.33 -7.70
CA LYS A 242 9.43 7.93 -9.02
C LYS A 242 7.99 8.19 -9.48
N ALA A 243 7.10 7.22 -9.25
CA ALA A 243 5.74 7.20 -9.83
C ALA A 243 4.67 7.89 -8.98
N PHE A 244 4.73 7.81 -7.65
CA PHE A 244 3.63 8.22 -6.75
C PHE A 244 3.82 9.63 -6.19
N PRO A 245 2.73 10.37 -5.94
CA PRO A 245 2.76 11.67 -5.29
C PRO A 245 3.17 11.56 -3.82
N VAL A 246 3.74 12.64 -3.26
CA VAL A 246 4.34 12.64 -1.92
C VAL A 246 3.30 12.37 -0.83
N GLU A 247 2.06 12.80 -1.01
CA GLU A 247 1.00 12.65 -0.01
C GLU A 247 0.56 11.20 0.21
N MET A 248 0.93 10.28 -0.69
CA MET A 248 0.70 8.84 -0.50
C MET A 248 1.72 8.20 0.45
N PHE A 249 2.83 8.87 0.75
CA PHE A 249 3.84 8.33 1.65
C PHE A 249 3.54 8.76 3.10
N PRO A 250 3.64 7.84 4.07
CA PRO A 250 3.58 8.20 5.48
C PRO A 250 4.61 9.28 5.84
N GLU A 251 4.23 10.15 6.77
CA GLU A 251 5.15 11.17 7.30
C GLU A 251 6.37 10.55 7.96
N GLY A 252 7.52 11.21 7.78
CA GLY A 252 8.77 10.79 8.41
C GLY A 252 9.43 9.57 7.77
N LEU A 253 8.92 9.08 6.63
CA LEU A 253 9.48 7.91 5.95
C LEU A 253 10.98 8.08 5.65
N ILE A 254 11.43 9.25 5.17
CA ILE A 254 12.85 9.46 4.88
C ILE A 254 13.40 10.85 5.30
N TYR A 255 12.65 11.97 5.35
CA TYR A 255 13.14 13.24 5.96
C TYR A 255 12.01 14.20 6.38
N ASN A 256 12.23 14.98 7.44
CA ASN A 256 11.37 16.10 7.85
C ASN A 256 11.26 17.13 6.70
N GLU A 257 10.05 17.37 6.24
CA GLU A 257 9.73 18.30 5.14
C GLU A 257 10.08 19.74 5.50
N ASN A 258 11.32 20.18 5.25
CA ASN A 258 11.57 21.59 4.97
C ASN A 258 11.37 21.82 3.46
N THR A 259 10.33 22.59 3.16
CA THR A 259 9.54 22.64 1.93
C THR A 259 10.22 23.24 0.70
N ARG A 260 11.56 23.28 0.63
CA ARG A 260 12.28 24.06 -0.40
C ARG A 260 13.14 23.28 -1.40
N MET A 261 13.33 21.96 -1.25
CA MET A 261 14.15 21.15 -2.18
C MET A 261 13.51 19.80 -2.53
N ARG A 262 12.26 19.80 -3.00
CA ARG A 262 11.46 18.58 -3.22
C ARG A 262 12.01 17.63 -4.31
N SER A 263 12.65 18.12 -5.36
CA SER A 263 13.11 17.29 -6.48
C SER A 263 14.47 16.64 -6.21
N GLU A 264 15.43 17.41 -5.70
CA GLU A 264 16.80 16.94 -5.42
C GLU A 264 16.80 15.93 -4.27
N ALA A 265 16.11 16.23 -3.15
CA ALA A 265 15.98 15.28 -2.05
C ALA A 265 15.26 13.98 -2.48
N ARG A 266 14.25 14.06 -3.36
CA ARG A 266 13.55 12.86 -3.88
C ARG A 266 14.46 12.02 -4.78
N ALA A 267 15.30 12.66 -5.59
CA ALA A 267 16.27 11.97 -6.43
C ALA A 267 17.36 11.27 -5.60
N GLU A 268 17.87 11.92 -4.55
CA GLU A 268 18.83 11.34 -3.62
C GLU A 268 18.26 10.12 -2.89
N VAL A 269 17.03 10.23 -2.38
CA VAL A 269 16.32 9.12 -1.73
C VAL A 269 16.11 7.96 -2.69
N MET A 270 15.69 8.24 -3.92
CA MET A 270 15.54 7.22 -4.95
C MET A 270 16.88 6.53 -5.26
N GLN A 271 17.97 7.30 -5.37
CA GLN A 271 19.30 6.76 -5.64
C GLN A 271 19.79 5.88 -4.49
N PHE A 272 19.56 6.31 -3.24
CA PHE A 272 19.86 5.51 -2.06
C PHE A 272 19.11 4.17 -2.07
N LEU A 273 17.79 4.20 -2.27
CA LEU A 273 16.94 3.00 -2.31
C LEU A 273 17.37 2.04 -3.42
N ASN A 274 17.66 2.55 -4.61
CA ASN A 274 18.13 1.72 -5.73
C ASN A 274 19.51 1.13 -5.45
N THR A 275 20.44 1.91 -4.89
CA THR A 275 21.79 1.44 -4.57
C THR A 275 21.74 0.33 -3.52
N GLU A 276 20.97 0.52 -2.45
CA GLU A 276 20.81 -0.49 -1.40
C GLU A 276 20.09 -1.74 -1.93
N GLY A 277 19.03 -1.58 -2.73
CA GLY A 277 18.37 -2.71 -3.38
C GLY A 277 19.32 -3.55 -4.23
N GLN A 278 20.18 -2.90 -5.02
CA GLN A 278 21.20 -3.58 -5.84
C GLN A 278 22.30 -4.23 -4.98
N ASN A 279 22.69 -3.61 -3.86
CA ASN A 279 23.63 -4.19 -2.91
C ASN A 279 23.06 -5.48 -2.28
N TYR A 280 21.77 -5.50 -1.93
CA TYR A 280 21.11 -6.71 -1.43
C TYR A 280 20.96 -7.78 -2.50
N LEU A 281 20.75 -7.39 -3.76
CA LEU A 281 20.65 -8.33 -4.88
C LEU A 281 21.97 -9.09 -5.09
N LYS A 282 23.10 -8.39 -5.06
CA LYS A 282 24.44 -9.02 -5.11
C LYS A 282 24.70 -9.96 -3.93
N LYS A 283 24.24 -9.60 -2.74
CA LYS A 283 24.34 -10.46 -1.54
C LYS A 283 23.49 -11.71 -1.68
N LEU A 284 22.29 -11.60 -2.28
CA LEU A 284 21.42 -12.73 -2.56
C LEU A 284 22.08 -13.71 -3.52
N GLU A 285 22.67 -13.20 -4.60
CA GLU A 285 23.43 -13.99 -5.57
C GLU A 285 24.58 -14.75 -4.90
N TYR A 286 25.42 -14.04 -4.13
CA TYR A 286 26.54 -14.64 -3.40
C TYR A 286 26.12 -15.75 -2.42
N GLU A 287 25.09 -15.50 -1.60
CA GLU A 287 24.63 -16.51 -0.63
C GLU A 287 23.96 -17.72 -1.32
N PHE A 288 23.30 -17.50 -2.45
CA PHE A 288 22.72 -18.60 -3.23
C PHE A 288 23.80 -19.45 -3.89
N GLU A 289 24.83 -18.85 -4.48
CA GLU A 289 25.97 -19.58 -5.05
C GLU A 289 26.71 -20.39 -3.99
N LYS A 290 26.98 -19.79 -2.83
CA LYS A 290 27.64 -20.45 -1.71
C LYS A 290 26.88 -21.69 -1.21
N GLN A 291 25.54 -21.65 -1.23
CA GLN A 291 24.72 -22.80 -0.85
C GLN A 291 24.72 -23.91 -1.91
N ASN A 292 24.92 -23.57 -3.18
CA ASN A 292 24.97 -24.50 -4.30
C ASN A 292 26.38 -25.04 -4.60
N GLN A 293 27.43 -24.42 -4.06
CA GLN A 293 28.80 -24.95 -4.12
C GLN A 293 28.90 -26.20 -3.22
N THR A 294 28.67 -27.38 -3.81
CA THR A 294 29.15 -28.63 -3.24
C THR A 294 30.67 -28.56 -3.15
N PHE A 295 31.21 -28.51 -1.94
CA PHE A 295 32.62 -28.83 -1.71
C PHE A 295 32.82 -30.27 -2.19
N ASN A 296 33.39 -30.43 -3.40
CA ASN A 296 34.07 -31.67 -3.73
C ASN A 296 35.22 -31.76 -2.71
N THR A 297 35.03 -32.56 -1.66
CA THR A 297 36.16 -33.05 -0.87
C THR A 297 37.05 -33.79 -1.86
N ILE A 298 38.09 -33.12 -2.33
CA ILE A 298 39.20 -33.79 -2.98
C ILE A 298 39.73 -34.68 -1.86
N ASN A 299 39.40 -35.97 -1.91
CA ASN A 299 40.05 -36.99 -1.11
C ASN A 299 41.49 -37.03 -1.58
N THR A 300 42.32 -36.10 -1.11
CA THR A 300 43.77 -36.31 -1.06
C THR A 300 44.05 -37.21 0.13
N THR A 301 43.63 -38.47 0.04
CA THR A 301 44.44 -39.54 0.60
C THR A 301 45.60 -39.69 -0.37
N PRO A 302 46.84 -39.28 -0.03
CA PRO A 302 47.96 -39.90 -0.68
C PRO A 302 47.88 -41.36 -0.27
N SER A 303 47.55 -42.23 -1.22
CA SER A 303 47.80 -43.66 -1.08
C SER A 303 49.29 -43.80 -0.78
N LEU A 304 49.62 -43.95 0.50
CA LEU A 304 50.84 -44.58 0.94
C LEU A 304 50.80 -45.98 0.32
N GLU A 305 51.44 -46.14 -0.84
CA GLU A 305 51.83 -47.45 -1.34
C GLU A 305 52.78 -48.04 -0.29
N ASP A 306 52.22 -48.86 0.60
CA ASP A 306 52.99 -49.84 1.36
C ASP A 306 53.79 -50.69 0.36
N GLY A 307 55.13 -50.59 0.42
CA GLY A 307 55.99 -51.62 -0.14
C GLY A 307 57.03 -51.21 -1.18
N LYS A 308 57.80 -50.14 -0.96
CA LYS A 308 59.12 -50.01 -1.61
C LYS A 308 60.23 -49.97 -0.55
N PRO A 309 61.13 -50.96 -0.51
CA PRO A 309 62.26 -50.95 0.42
C PRO A 309 63.24 -49.85 -0.01
N TYR A 310 63.62 -49.00 0.96
CA TYR A 310 64.62 -47.96 0.78
C TYR A 310 65.96 -48.56 0.29
N VAL A 311 66.46 -48.09 -0.85
CA VAL A 311 67.85 -48.30 -1.26
C VAL A 311 68.65 -47.13 -0.69
N ASN A 312 69.52 -47.44 0.27
CA ASN A 312 70.54 -46.52 0.76
C ASN A 312 71.62 -46.31 -0.31
N LEU A 313 71.78 -45.06 -0.74
CA LEU A 313 73.02 -44.50 -1.29
C LEU A 313 73.14 -43.05 -0.81
#